data_AF-A0A8T6VEG2-F1
#
_entry.id   AF-A0A8T6VEG2-F1
#
_cell.length_a   1.000
_cell.length_b   1.000
_cell.length_c   1.000
_cell.angle_alpha   90.00
_cell.angle_beta   90.00
_cell.angle_gamma   90.00
#
_symmetry.space_group_name_H-M   'P 1'
#
loop_
_entity.id
_entity.type
_entity.pdbx_description
1 polymer ?
#
loop_
_entity_poly.entity_id
_entity_poly.type
_entity_poly.pdbx_seq_one_letter_code
_entity_poly.pdbx_strand_id
1 'polypeptide(L)' 'MLFRLPVSDRGDIIKELLEAKGILIGSSTINNSVLPTVAPFLQEMQGLRPRNKIAAAFGSYGWGGGATKTIEEKL' A
#
# COMPACT_ATOMS: atom_id res chain seq x y z
N MET A 1 11.05 -6.92 4.16
CA MET A 1 11.78 -5.64 4.04
C MET A 1 10.86 -4.47 4.29
N LEU A 2 11.39 -3.32 4.68
CA LEU A 2 10.64 -2.09 4.95
C LEU A 2 10.97 -1.05 3.88
N PHE A 3 9.94 -0.47 3.26
CA PHE A 3 10.10 0.55 2.23
C PHE A 3 9.30 1.80 2.58
N ARG A 4 9.96 2.95 2.48
CA ARG A 4 9.29 4.26 2.54
C ARG A 4 9.05 4.72 1.10
N LEU A 5 7.82 4.54 0.62
CA LEU A 5 7.43 4.79 -0.78
C LEU A 5 7.97 6.09 -1.42
N PRO A 6 7.96 7.27 -0.77
CA PRO A 6 8.45 8.50 -1.42
C PRO A 6 9.96 8.54 -1.67
N VAL A 7 10.75 7.66 -1.07
CA VAL A 7 12.24 7.68 -1.15
C VAL A 7 12.84 6.34 -1.57
N SER A 8 12.02 5.32 -1.76
CA SER A 8 12.46 3.97 -2.14
C SER A 8 12.33 3.80 -3.64
N ASP A 9 13.28 3.10 -4.26
CA ASP A 9 13.19 2.78 -5.67
C ASP A 9 12.00 1.86 -5.95
N ARG A 10 11.35 2.10 -7.09
CA ARG A 10 10.12 1.40 -7.45
C ARG A 10 10.37 -0.02 -7.92
N GLY A 11 11.43 -0.23 -8.70
CA GLY A 11 11.81 -1.55 -9.20
C GLY A 11 12.15 -2.50 -8.05
N ASP A 12 12.88 -1.99 -7.04
CA ASP A 12 13.24 -2.76 -5.85
C ASP A 12 11.99 -3.20 -5.06
N ILE A 13 11.01 -2.31 -4.86
CA ILE A 13 9.77 -2.65 -4.18
C ILE A 13 9.02 -3.77 -4.91
N ILE A 14 8.90 -3.66 -6.24
CA ILE A 14 8.19 -4.66 -7.05
C ILE A 14 8.93 -6.00 -7.09
N LYS A 15 10.26 -5.98 -7.14
CA LYS A 15 11.08 -7.18 -7.05
C LYS A 15 10.81 -7.93 -5.74
N GLU A 16 10.88 -7.24 -4.60
CA GLU A 16 10.61 -7.85 -3.30
C GLU A 16 9.15 -8.31 -3.16
N LEU A 17 8.22 -7.54 -3.73
CA LEU A 17 6.81 -7.91 -3.78
C LEU A 17 6.62 -9.26 -4.46
N LEU A 18 7.31 -9.54 -5.58
CA LEU A 18 7.17 -10.81 -6.32
C LEU A 18 7.56 -12.01 -5.46
N GLU A 19 8.61 -11.90 -4.65
CA GLU A 19 9.11 -12.99 -3.80
C GLU A 19 8.34 -13.11 -2.47
N ALA A 20 7.75 -12.02 -1.97
CA ALA A 20 7.07 -11.99 -0.69
C ALA A 20 5.83 -12.91 -0.64
N LYS A 21 5.65 -13.66 0.46
CA LYS A 21 4.40 -14.41 0.73
C LYS A 21 3.28 -13.55 1.29
N GLY A 22 3.62 -12.36 1.80
CA GLY A 22 2.64 -11.41 2.26
C GLY A 22 3.18 -9.99 2.34
N ILE A 23 2.24 -9.04 2.40
CA ILE A 23 2.51 -7.60 2.36
C ILE A 23 1.70 -6.86 3.40
N LEU A 24 2.31 -5.82 3.96
CA LEU A 24 1.66 -4.86 4.84
C LEU A 24 1.79 -3.48 4.20
N ILE A 25 0.66 -2.80 3.96
CA ILE A 25 0.65 -1.47 3.37
C ILE A 25 0.12 -0.46 4.39
N GLY A 26 0.92 0.59 4.60
CA GLY A 26 0.66 1.63 5.59
C GLY A 26 0.34 2.98 4.96
N SER A 27 -0.70 3.66 5.44
CA SER A 27 -0.93 5.08 5.13
C SER A 27 -1.65 5.81 6.26
N SER A 28 -1.27 7.06 6.52
CA SER A 28 -2.15 7.98 7.25
C SER A 28 -3.34 8.40 6.37
N THR A 29 -4.43 8.82 7.02
CA THR A 29 -5.55 9.46 6.35
C THR A 29 -5.24 10.92 6.02
N ILE A 30 -5.42 11.28 4.74
CA ILE A 30 -5.54 12.67 4.27
C ILE A 30 -6.78 12.78 3.39
N ASN A 31 -7.64 13.76 3.68
CA ASN A 31 -8.90 13.99 2.94
C ASN A 31 -9.76 12.71 2.78
N ASN A 32 -9.91 11.93 3.85
CA ASN A 32 -10.63 10.65 3.89
C ASN A 32 -10.05 9.55 2.99
N SER A 33 -8.82 9.69 2.51
CA SER A 33 -8.14 8.72 1.66
C SER A 33 -6.66 8.54 2.06
N VAL A 34 -5.92 7.76 1.27
CA VAL A 34 -4.49 7.48 1.47
C VAL A 34 -3.63 8.70 1.12
N LEU A 35 -2.38 8.70 1.60
CA LEU A 35 -1.38 9.67 1.21
C LEU A 35 -1.17 9.65 -0.33
N PRO A 36 -0.96 10.81 -0.98
CA PRO A 36 -0.66 10.87 -2.41
C PRO A 36 0.53 10.00 -2.83
N THR A 37 1.50 9.79 -1.93
CA THR A 37 2.67 8.93 -2.19
C THR A 37 2.34 7.43 -2.17
N VAL A 38 1.20 7.04 -1.61
CA VAL A 38 0.72 5.64 -1.55
C VAL A 38 -0.22 5.33 -2.71
N ALA A 39 -0.98 6.32 -3.19
CA ALA A 39 -1.99 6.12 -4.24
C ALA A 39 -1.44 5.48 -5.54
N PRO A 40 -0.30 5.90 -6.12
CA PRO A 40 0.28 5.24 -7.30
C PRO A 40 0.65 3.78 -7.05
N PHE A 41 1.10 3.46 -5.83
CA PHE A 41 1.41 2.07 -5.45
C PHE A 41 0.19 1.18 -5.46
N LEU A 42 -0.91 1.64 -4.87
CA LEU A 42 -2.15 0.88 -4.90
C LEU A 42 -2.69 0.71 -6.32
N GLN A 43 -2.57 1.74 -7.17
CA GLN A 43 -3.00 1.63 -8.57
C GLN A 43 -2.17 0.61 -9.36
N GLU A 44 -0.85 0.59 -9.17
CA GLU A 44 0.02 -0.42 -9.80
C GLU A 44 -0.28 -1.83 -9.28
N MET A 45 -0.52 -1.99 -7.98
CA MET A 45 -0.91 -3.28 -7.38
C MET A 45 -2.18 -3.85 -8.04
N GLN A 46 -3.18 -3.01 -8.29
CA GLN A 46 -4.41 -3.39 -8.99
C GLN A 46 -4.13 -3.83 -10.44
N GLY A 47 -3.15 -3.22 -11.11
CA GLY A 47 -2.73 -3.59 -12.47
C GLY A 47 -1.93 -4.90 -12.50
N LEU A 48 -0.99 -5.07 -11.57
CA LEU A 48 -0.10 -6.24 -11.49
C LEU A 48 -0.83 -7.51 -11.02
N ARG A 49 -1.90 -7.37 -10.22
CA ARG A 49 -2.70 -8.48 -9.70
C ARG A 49 -1.85 -9.60 -9.08
N PRO A 50 -1.00 -9.30 -8.08
CA PRO A 50 -0.18 -10.32 -7.45
C PRO A 50 -1.04 -11.43 -6.85
N ARG A 51 -0.73 -12.68 -7.18
CA ARG A 51 -1.49 -13.86 -6.74
C ARG A 51 -0.81 -14.54 -5.55
N ASN A 52 -1.60 -15.23 -4.74
CA ASN A 52 -1.14 -16.06 -3.61
C ASN A 52 -0.34 -15.27 -2.55
N LYS A 53 -0.74 -14.03 -2.26
CA LYS A 53 -0.13 -13.21 -1.21
C LYS A 53 -1.16 -12.90 -0.13
N ILE A 54 -0.72 -12.95 1.12
CA ILE A 54 -1.51 -12.50 2.27
C ILE A 54 -1.28 -10.99 2.41
N ALA A 55 -2.33 -10.18 2.49
CA ALA A 55 -2.20 -8.74 2.59
C ALA A 55 -2.98 -8.17 3.77
N ALA A 56 -2.45 -7.11 4.39
CA ALA A 56 -3.17 -6.33 5.38
C ALA A 56 -2.81 -4.84 5.30
N ALA A 57 -3.76 -4.00 5.69
CA ALA A 57 -3.60 -2.56 5.75
C ALA A 57 -3.38 -2.09 7.19
N PHE A 58 -2.61 -1.02 7.36
CA PHE A 58 -2.51 -0.31 8.63
C PHE A 58 -2.38 1.19 8.40
N GLY A 59 -2.65 1.99 9.43
CA GLY A 59 -2.65 3.44 9.27
C GLY A 59 -3.02 4.21 10.52
N SER A 60 -2.81 5.51 10.47
CA SER A 60 -3.22 6.45 11.50
C SER A 60 -4.23 7.46 10.94
N TYR A 61 -5.11 7.96 11.80
CA TYR A 61 -6.09 8.98 11.45
C TYR A 61 -6.35 9.89 12.65
N GLY A 62 -6.73 11.14 12.38
CA GLY A 62 -7.14 12.09 13.43
C GLY A 62 -8.58 11.89 13.89
N TRP A 63 -9.51 11.76 12.93
CA TRP A 63 -10.94 11.56 13.21
C TRP A 63 -11.61 10.61 12.20
N GLY A 64 -11.79 11.05 10.95
CA GLY A 64 -12.69 10.43 9.98
C GLY A 64 -12.21 9.13 9.35
N GLY A 65 -10.91 8.81 9.48
CA GLY A 65 -10.35 7.58 8.91
C GLY A 65 -10.43 7.54 7.38
N GLY A 66 -10.45 6.34 6.80
CA GLY A 66 -10.65 6.12 5.36
C GLY A 66 -9.46 5.52 4.62
N ALA A 67 -8.22 5.85 5.00
CA ALA A 67 -7.04 5.33 4.30
C ALA A 67 -6.93 3.80 4.34
N THR A 68 -7.08 3.17 5.51
CA THR A 68 -6.99 1.71 5.66
C THR A 68 -8.07 1.00 4.86
N LYS A 69 -9.31 1.51 4.91
CA LYS A 69 -10.42 1.01 4.10
C LYS A 69 -10.13 1.11 2.59
N THR A 70 -9.62 2.25 2.12
CA THR A 70 -9.21 2.41 0.71
C THR A 70 -8.11 1.42 0.31
N ILE A 71 -7.18 1.10 1.21
CA ILE A 71 -6.12 0.11 0.93
C ILE A 71 -6.74 -1.29 0.83
N GLU A 72 -7.57 -1.69 1.78
CA GLU A 72 -8.23 -3.01 1.81
C GLU A 72 -9.12 -3.24 0.59
N GLU A 73 -9.84 -2.22 0.13
CA GLU A 73 -10.67 -2.30 -1.08
C GLU A 73 -9.87 -2.47 -2.38
N LYS A 74 -8.56 -2.13 -2.37
CA LYS A 74 -7.69 -2.14 -3.55
C LYS A 74 -6.74 -3.33 -3.62
N LEU A 75 -6.64 -4.13 -2.56
CA LEU A 75 -5.77 -5.30 -2.45
C LEU A 75 -6.51 -6.59 -2.82
#